data_AF-A0A1Z9F3Z7-F1
#
_entry.id   AF-A0A1Z9F3Z7-F1
#
_cell.length_a   1.000
_cell.length_b   1.000
_cell.length_c   1.000
_cell.angle_alpha   90.00
_cell.angle_beta   90.00
_cell.angle_gamma   90.00
#
_symmetry.space_group_name_H-M   'P 1'
#
loop_
_entity.id
_entity.type
_entity.pdbx_description
1 polymer ?
#
loop_
_entity_poly.entity_id
_entity_poly.type
_entity_poly.pdbx_seq_one_letter_code
_entity_poly.pdbx_strand_id
1 'polypeptide(L)'
;MCEKKRRALQKNEKHVQLGFYAFTRFYVLCQNIKKEKTYQDFCDSQYYNAFVKFGSFVNNVRPLYPEKYIDYVVTSGVKLDHWCRDELYEKYAIDILKKEGVETAVERSIKTMMEWADDQEAPWNDYFRYASLNRVTQHLRDGKISAWLVLNCASGKEMLSKFNDEQLGIVYSVMDPQHWALRFKRSPVDVELVKEIAQKANL
;
A
#
# COMPACT_ATOMS: atom_id res chain seq x y z
N MET A 1 36.67 -3.42 -9.81
CA MET A 1 36.19 -3.78 -8.46
C MET A 1 35.51 -5.15 -8.54
N CYS A 2 35.84 -6.12 -7.69
CA CYS A 2 35.20 -7.45 -7.74
C CYS A 2 33.76 -7.41 -7.19
N GLU A 3 32.90 -8.33 -7.64
CA GLU A 3 31.48 -8.36 -7.26
C GLU A 3 31.26 -8.39 -5.75
N LYS A 4 31.99 -9.24 -5.01
CA LYS A 4 31.85 -9.34 -3.55
C LYS A 4 32.15 -8.02 -2.84
N LYS A 5 33.20 -7.31 -3.29
CA LYS A 5 33.56 -6.00 -2.75
C LYS A 5 32.50 -4.95 -3.10
N ARG A 6 31.90 -5.00 -4.30
CA ARG A 6 30.77 -4.14 -4.68
C ARG A 6 29.57 -4.37 -3.76
N ARG A 7 29.12 -5.62 -3.61
CA ARG A 7 27.97 -5.98 -2.75
C ARG A 7 28.18 -5.51 -1.32
N ALA A 8 29.37 -5.70 -0.75
CA ALA A 8 29.70 -5.25 0.60
C ALA A 8 29.59 -3.73 0.79
N LEU A 9 30.03 -2.92 -0.20
CA LEU A 9 29.90 -1.46 -0.12
C LEU A 9 28.44 -0.99 -0.19
N GLN A 10 27.60 -1.70 -0.94
CA GLN A 10 26.19 -1.36 -1.11
C GLN A 10 25.31 -1.81 0.07
N LYS A 11 25.90 -2.43 1.11
CA LYS A 11 25.16 -2.97 2.26
C LYS A 11 24.15 -2.00 2.83
N ASN A 12 24.51 -0.73 2.97
CA ASN A 12 23.65 0.27 3.63
C ASN A 12 22.67 0.95 2.66
N GLU A 13 22.67 0.59 1.38
CA GLU A 13 21.71 1.13 0.42
C GLU A 13 20.31 0.57 0.71
N LYS A 14 19.29 1.44 0.72
CA LYS A 14 17.93 1.09 1.15
C LYS A 14 17.33 -0.10 0.40
N HIS A 15 17.52 -0.15 -0.92
CA HIS A 15 17.02 -1.26 -1.74
C HIS A 15 17.77 -2.58 -1.46
N VAL A 16 19.04 -2.53 -1.08
CA VAL A 16 19.81 -3.71 -0.66
C VAL A 16 19.35 -4.20 0.71
N GLN A 17 19.06 -3.29 1.65
CA GLN A 17 18.48 -3.63 2.96
C GLN A 17 17.10 -4.28 2.82
N LEU A 18 16.24 -3.75 1.94
CA LEU A 18 14.94 -4.36 1.64
C LEU A 18 15.08 -5.74 0.99
N GLY A 19 16.04 -5.91 0.07
CA GLY A 19 16.35 -7.20 -0.52
C GLY A 19 16.86 -8.21 0.52
N PHE A 20 17.73 -7.77 1.43
CA PHE A 20 18.22 -8.58 2.54
C PHE A 20 17.08 -8.98 3.48
N TYR A 21 16.18 -8.06 3.82
CA TYR A 21 15.00 -8.35 4.63
C TYR A 21 14.09 -9.38 3.94
N ALA A 22 13.79 -9.23 2.65
CA ALA A 22 13.01 -10.23 1.93
C ALA A 22 13.69 -11.62 1.90
N PHE A 23 15.02 -11.64 1.79
CA PHE A 23 15.81 -12.87 1.89
C PHE A 23 15.69 -13.54 3.26
N THR A 24 15.81 -12.79 4.36
CA THR A 24 15.66 -13.35 5.71
C THR A 24 14.23 -13.87 5.92
N ARG A 25 13.20 -13.10 5.51
CA ARG A 25 11.80 -13.51 5.59
C ARG A 25 11.53 -14.80 4.80
N PHE A 26 12.10 -14.96 3.61
CA PHE A 26 11.97 -16.20 2.83
C PHE A 26 12.48 -17.43 3.58
N TYR A 27 13.65 -17.37 4.20
CA TYR A 27 14.18 -18.51 4.95
C TYR A 27 13.42 -18.79 6.25
N VAL A 28 12.92 -17.75 6.91
CA VAL A 28 12.11 -17.91 8.12
C VAL A 28 10.74 -18.51 7.78
N LEU A 29 10.02 -17.93 6.81
CA LEU A 29 8.63 -18.28 6.51
C LEU A 29 8.49 -19.52 5.63
N CYS A 30 9.34 -19.70 4.63
CA CYS A 30 9.20 -20.79 3.66
C CYS A 30 10.09 -21.99 3.99
N GLN A 31 11.25 -21.78 4.61
CA GLN A 31 12.21 -22.85 4.90
C GLN A 31 12.29 -23.20 6.40
N ASN A 32 11.50 -22.54 7.25
CA ASN A 32 11.42 -22.74 8.69
C ASN A 32 12.80 -22.73 9.39
N ILE A 33 13.72 -21.90 8.89
CA ILE A 33 15.06 -21.76 9.46
C ILE A 33 14.97 -20.90 10.73
N LYS A 34 15.37 -21.48 11.87
CA LYS A 34 15.39 -20.79 13.17
C LYS A 34 16.59 -19.86 13.37
N LYS A 35 17.70 -20.13 12.68
CA LYS A 35 18.91 -19.29 12.73
C LYS A 35 18.78 -18.14 11.74
N GLU A 36 18.83 -16.92 12.26
CA GLU A 36 18.78 -15.72 11.43
C GLU A 36 19.93 -15.69 10.41
N LYS A 37 19.61 -15.38 9.16
CA LYS A 37 20.60 -15.24 8.09
C LYS A 37 21.33 -13.91 8.23
N THR A 38 22.65 -13.95 8.12
CA THR A 38 23.48 -12.75 8.17
C THR A 38 23.53 -12.05 6.81
N TYR A 39 23.97 -10.79 6.80
CA TYR A 39 24.24 -10.10 5.54
C TYR A 39 25.33 -10.81 4.71
N GLN A 40 26.28 -11.49 5.36
CA GLN A 40 27.30 -12.25 4.65
C GLN A 40 26.67 -13.43 3.89
N ASP A 41 25.75 -14.16 4.52
CA ASP A 41 24.98 -15.24 3.87
C ASP A 41 24.20 -14.71 2.65
N PHE A 42 23.66 -13.50 2.77
CA PHE A 42 22.96 -12.83 1.67
C PHE A 42 23.91 -12.42 0.55
N CYS A 43 25.04 -11.79 0.88
CA CYS A 43 26.06 -11.33 -0.06
C CYS A 43 26.64 -12.48 -0.89
N ASP A 44 26.85 -13.65 -0.27
CA ASP A 44 27.36 -14.85 -0.93
C ASP A 44 26.28 -15.66 -1.66
N SER A 45 24.99 -15.32 -1.50
CA SER A 45 23.89 -16.01 -2.16
C SER A 45 23.91 -15.83 -3.68
N GLN A 46 23.64 -16.92 -4.40
CA GLN A 46 23.39 -16.88 -5.86
C GLN A 46 22.17 -16.03 -6.22
N TYR A 47 21.23 -15.85 -5.28
CA TYR A 47 20.00 -15.09 -5.48
C TYR A 47 20.12 -13.60 -5.13
N TYR A 48 21.31 -13.12 -4.74
CA TYR A 48 21.53 -11.74 -4.29
C TYR A 48 20.89 -10.70 -5.22
N ASN A 49 21.21 -10.75 -6.52
CA ASN A 49 20.73 -9.78 -7.49
C ASN A 49 19.19 -9.78 -7.63
N ALA A 50 18.56 -10.96 -7.53
CA ALA A 50 17.11 -11.08 -7.65
C ALA A 50 16.38 -10.48 -6.43
N PHE A 51 16.89 -10.73 -5.22
CA PHE A 51 16.37 -10.10 -4.01
C PHE A 51 16.65 -8.60 -3.96
N VAL A 52 17.82 -8.14 -4.40
CA VAL A 52 18.12 -6.70 -4.51
C VAL A 52 17.20 -6.04 -5.53
N LYS A 53 16.92 -6.68 -6.68
CA LYS A 53 15.93 -6.20 -7.67
C LYS A 53 14.54 -6.06 -7.05
N PHE A 54 14.10 -7.04 -6.27
CA PHE A 54 12.84 -6.94 -5.53
C PHE A 54 12.87 -5.82 -4.47
N GLY A 55 13.98 -5.66 -3.75
CA GLY A 55 14.17 -4.54 -2.83
C GLY A 55 14.10 -3.17 -3.52
N SER A 56 14.62 -3.06 -4.75
CA SER A 56 14.46 -1.85 -5.58
C SER A 56 13.01 -1.62 -5.96
N PHE A 57 12.27 -2.66 -6.34
CA PHE A 57 10.83 -2.57 -6.62
C PHE A 57 10.06 -2.04 -5.40
N VAL A 58 10.25 -2.64 -4.22
CA VAL A 58 9.58 -2.20 -2.98
C VAL A 58 9.95 -0.75 -2.63
N ASN A 59 11.22 -0.37 -2.81
CA ASN A 59 11.67 0.99 -2.53
C ASN A 59 11.02 2.05 -3.45
N ASN A 60 10.77 1.69 -4.70
CA ASN A 60 10.22 2.58 -5.72
C ASN A 60 8.70 2.63 -5.68
N VAL A 61 8.04 1.47 -5.64
CA VAL A 61 6.58 1.33 -5.60
C VAL A 61 6.01 1.77 -4.26
N ARG A 62 6.78 1.62 -3.17
CA ARG A 62 6.37 1.96 -1.80
C ARG A 62 5.02 1.33 -1.44
N PRO A 63 4.91 0.00 -1.51
CA PRO A 63 3.65 -0.71 -1.30
C PRO A 63 3.06 -0.38 0.08
N LEU A 64 1.74 -0.31 0.16
CA LEU A 64 1.02 -0.16 1.42
C LEU A 64 1.42 -1.29 2.38
N TYR A 65 1.86 -0.94 3.60
CA TYR A 65 2.46 -1.87 4.57
C TYR A 65 3.60 -2.73 3.97
N PRO A 66 4.79 -2.14 3.67
CA PRO A 66 5.86 -2.82 2.93
C PRO A 66 6.29 -4.16 3.52
N GLU A 67 6.38 -4.28 4.85
CA GLU A 67 6.76 -5.53 5.52
C GLU A 67 5.73 -6.65 5.28
N LYS A 68 4.43 -6.32 5.37
CA LYS A 68 3.34 -7.28 5.10
C LYS A 68 3.31 -7.67 3.63
N TYR A 69 3.61 -6.74 2.72
CA TYR A 69 3.72 -7.05 1.30
C TYR A 69 4.87 -8.01 1.02
N ILE A 70 6.04 -7.78 1.63
CA ILE A 70 7.20 -8.68 1.50
C ILE A 70 6.82 -10.09 1.97
N ASP A 71 6.16 -10.22 3.11
CA ASP A 71 5.69 -11.51 3.62
C ASP A 71 4.68 -12.19 2.70
N TYR A 72 3.73 -11.42 2.17
CA TYR A 72 2.76 -11.91 1.18
C TYR A 72 3.46 -12.47 -0.06
N VAL A 73 4.39 -11.71 -0.64
CA VAL A 73 5.11 -12.10 -1.85
C VAL A 73 5.95 -13.35 -1.60
N VAL A 74 6.70 -13.35 -0.49
CA VAL A 74 7.53 -14.49 -0.06
C VAL A 74 6.71 -15.77 0.09
N THR A 75 5.51 -15.68 0.66
CA THR A 75 4.63 -16.83 0.93
C THR A 75 3.65 -17.15 -0.20
N SER A 76 3.60 -16.34 -1.27
CA SER A 76 2.62 -16.46 -2.36
C SER A 76 2.80 -17.71 -3.24
N GLY A 77 3.95 -18.39 -3.18
CA GLY A 77 4.32 -19.46 -4.11
C GLY A 77 4.70 -18.97 -5.53
N VAL A 78 4.66 -17.66 -5.78
CA VAL A 78 5.10 -17.05 -7.04
C VAL A 78 6.62 -17.14 -7.15
N LYS A 79 7.14 -17.45 -8.34
CA LYS A 79 8.59 -17.51 -8.60
C LYS A 79 9.25 -16.15 -8.39
N LEU A 80 10.46 -16.14 -7.83
CA LEU A 80 11.23 -14.92 -7.51
C LEU A 80 11.33 -13.93 -8.70
N ASP A 81 11.51 -14.43 -9.91
CA ASP A 81 11.58 -13.60 -11.12
C ASP A 81 10.30 -12.81 -11.42
N HIS A 82 9.17 -13.21 -10.84
CA HIS A 82 7.86 -12.60 -11.01
C HIS A 82 7.44 -11.70 -9.82
N TRP A 83 8.30 -11.54 -8.80
CA TRP A 83 7.95 -10.77 -7.59
C TRP A 83 7.80 -9.26 -7.85
N CYS A 84 8.39 -8.75 -8.92
CA CYS A 84 8.33 -7.33 -9.30
C CYS A 84 7.21 -7.03 -10.32
N ARG A 85 6.20 -7.90 -10.41
CA ARG A 85 5.06 -7.72 -11.32
C ARG A 85 3.95 -6.91 -10.65
N ASP A 86 3.41 -5.93 -11.38
CA ASP A 86 2.38 -5.04 -10.86
C ASP A 86 1.13 -5.81 -10.44
N GLU A 87 0.75 -6.87 -11.17
CA GLU A 87 -0.45 -7.65 -10.86
C GLU A 87 -0.37 -8.31 -9.47
N LEU A 88 0.83 -8.65 -9.00
CA LEU A 88 1.04 -9.24 -7.68
C LEU A 88 0.83 -8.19 -6.57
N TYR A 89 1.27 -6.95 -6.80
CA TYR A 89 1.02 -5.84 -5.89
C TYR A 89 -0.45 -5.45 -5.89
N GLU A 90 -1.09 -5.33 -7.05
CA GLU A 90 -2.51 -4.99 -7.17
C GLU A 90 -3.39 -6.00 -6.40
N LYS A 91 -3.12 -7.30 -6.57
CA LYS A 91 -3.85 -8.35 -5.85
C LYS A 91 -3.70 -8.23 -4.33
N TYR A 92 -2.49 -7.94 -3.85
CA TYR A 92 -2.24 -7.72 -2.44
C TYR A 92 -2.96 -6.46 -1.91
N ALA A 93 -2.82 -5.34 -2.62
CA ALA A 93 -3.39 -4.06 -2.23
C ALA A 93 -4.91 -4.17 -2.12
N ILE A 94 -5.58 -4.77 -3.12
CA ILE A 94 -7.03 -4.99 -3.10
C ILE A 94 -7.44 -5.85 -1.90
N ASP A 95 -6.74 -6.95 -1.63
CA ASP A 95 -7.10 -7.85 -0.52
C ASP A 95 -7.00 -7.16 0.84
N ILE A 96 -5.94 -6.37 1.05
CA ILE A 96 -5.73 -5.61 2.27
C ILE A 96 -6.76 -4.49 2.41
N LEU A 97 -6.96 -3.68 1.37
CA LEU A 97 -7.89 -2.54 1.40
C LEU A 97 -9.34 -2.99 1.62
N LYS A 98 -9.70 -4.18 1.14
CA LYS A 98 -11.04 -4.75 1.35
C LYS A 98 -11.25 -5.35 2.75
N LYS A 99 -10.18 -5.68 3.47
CA LYS A 99 -10.22 -6.34 4.79
C LYS A 99 -9.84 -5.43 5.96
N GLU A 100 -9.17 -4.32 5.70
CA GLU A 100 -8.68 -3.42 6.74
C GLU A 100 -9.80 -2.85 7.62
N GLY A 101 -9.44 -2.63 8.89
CA GLY A 101 -10.31 -1.99 9.87
C GLY A 101 -10.48 -0.51 9.59
N VAL A 102 -11.59 0.03 10.08
CA VAL A 102 -12.00 1.41 9.85
C VAL A 102 -11.01 2.44 10.40
N GLU A 103 -10.47 2.22 11.59
CA GLU A 103 -9.57 3.16 12.27
C GLU A 103 -8.30 3.40 11.44
N THR A 104 -7.59 2.32 11.08
CA THR A 104 -6.36 2.39 10.29
C THR A 104 -6.61 3.00 8.91
N ALA A 105 -7.75 2.68 8.29
CA ALA A 105 -8.12 3.18 6.98
C ALA A 105 -8.41 4.69 6.98
N VAL A 106 -9.13 5.17 8.00
CA VAL A 106 -9.45 6.60 8.18
C VAL A 106 -8.20 7.39 8.57
N GLU A 107 -7.39 6.89 9.51
CA GLU A 107 -6.15 7.54 9.93
C GLU A 107 -5.21 7.78 8.73
N ARG A 108 -5.01 6.75 7.90
CA ARG A 108 -4.20 6.87 6.67
C ARG A 108 -4.80 7.88 5.70
N SER A 109 -6.12 7.91 5.55
CA SER A 109 -6.79 8.84 4.66
C SER A 109 -6.58 10.29 5.11
N ILE A 110 -6.81 10.56 6.40
CA ILE A 110 -6.59 11.89 6.99
C ILE A 110 -5.13 12.30 6.85
N LYS A 111 -4.17 11.42 7.15
CA LYS A 111 -2.75 11.70 6.97
C LYS A 111 -2.41 12.07 5.52
N THR A 112 -2.96 11.33 4.55
CA THR A 112 -2.78 11.63 3.12
C THR A 112 -3.38 12.99 2.76
N MET A 113 -4.53 13.33 3.34
CA MET A 113 -5.17 14.64 3.14
C MET A 113 -4.34 15.77 3.76
N MET A 114 -3.73 15.55 4.93
CA MET A 114 -2.81 16.50 5.57
C MET A 114 -1.53 16.71 4.75
N GLU A 115 -0.93 15.63 4.23
CA GLU A 115 0.25 15.74 3.35
C GLU A 115 -0.08 16.55 2.08
N TRP A 116 -1.27 16.35 1.49
CA TRP A 116 -1.74 17.19 0.39
C TRP A 116 -1.99 18.64 0.82
N ALA A 117 -2.51 18.85 2.03
CA ALA A 117 -2.79 20.17 2.58
C ALA A 117 -1.51 21.00 2.72
N ASP A 118 -0.46 20.37 3.26
CA ASP A 118 0.87 20.98 3.42
C ASP A 118 1.46 21.35 2.06
N ASP A 119 1.35 20.46 1.06
CA ASP A 119 1.82 20.71 -0.31
C ASP A 119 1.07 21.85 -1.02
N GLN A 120 -0.18 22.13 -0.63
CA GLN A 120 -1.06 23.11 -1.29
C GLN A 120 -1.30 24.37 -0.45
N GLU A 121 -0.71 24.46 0.75
CA GLU A 121 -0.97 25.52 1.73
C GLU A 121 -2.48 25.71 1.99
N ALA A 122 -3.24 24.59 2.06
CA ALA A 122 -4.70 24.56 2.16
C ALA A 122 -5.16 23.85 3.45
N PRO A 123 -6.40 24.03 3.91
CA PRO A 123 -6.98 23.18 4.94
C PRO A 123 -7.12 21.73 4.46
N TRP A 124 -6.69 20.76 5.26
CA TRP A 124 -6.71 19.34 4.87
C TRP A 124 -8.12 18.81 4.59
N ASN A 125 -9.13 19.37 5.26
CA ASN A 125 -10.53 18.97 5.07
C ASN A 125 -11.13 19.47 3.75
N ASP A 126 -10.43 20.35 3.03
CA ASP A 126 -10.82 20.74 1.68
C ASP A 126 -10.29 19.79 0.59
N TYR A 127 -9.58 18.71 0.97
CA TYR A 127 -9.00 17.75 0.04
C TYR A 127 -9.99 17.26 -1.02
N PHE A 128 -11.19 16.81 -0.63
CA PHE A 128 -12.17 16.31 -1.60
C PHE A 128 -12.76 17.40 -2.50
N ARG A 129 -12.67 18.68 -2.09
CA ARG A 129 -13.17 19.82 -2.88
C ARG A 129 -12.15 20.29 -3.91
N TYR A 130 -10.87 20.27 -3.58
CA TYR A 130 -9.83 20.92 -4.41
C TYR A 130 -8.71 20.01 -4.91
N ALA A 131 -8.53 18.80 -4.37
CA ALA A 131 -7.59 17.86 -4.97
C ALA A 131 -8.06 17.49 -6.39
N SER A 132 -7.13 17.47 -7.35
CA SER A 132 -7.46 17.11 -8.73
C SER A 132 -7.99 15.68 -8.79
N LEU A 133 -9.00 15.43 -9.63
CA LEU A 133 -9.62 14.11 -9.75
C LEU A 133 -8.58 13.03 -10.07
N ASN A 134 -7.60 13.31 -10.94
CA ASN A 134 -6.50 12.39 -11.24
C ASN A 134 -5.67 12.02 -10.01
N ARG A 135 -5.37 12.97 -9.12
CA ARG A 135 -4.67 12.69 -7.86
C ARG A 135 -5.54 11.81 -6.97
N VAL A 136 -6.83 12.13 -6.85
CA VAL A 136 -7.74 11.35 -6.00
C VAL A 136 -7.92 9.93 -6.56
N THR A 137 -8.02 9.75 -7.88
CA THR A 137 -8.04 8.45 -8.56
C THR A 137 -6.80 7.61 -8.20
N GLN A 138 -5.60 8.20 -8.28
CA GLN A 138 -4.35 7.53 -7.88
C GLN A 138 -4.35 7.18 -6.40
N HIS A 139 -4.73 8.13 -5.53
CA HIS A 139 -4.77 7.91 -4.09
C HIS A 139 -5.79 6.83 -3.67
N LEU A 140 -6.90 6.70 -4.39
CA LEU A 140 -7.86 5.60 -4.19
C LEU A 140 -7.28 4.27 -4.66
N ARG A 141 -6.73 4.22 -5.89
CA ARG A 141 -6.10 3.01 -6.46
C ARG A 141 -4.99 2.47 -5.55
N ASP A 142 -4.13 3.35 -5.06
CA ASP A 142 -3.00 3.01 -4.19
C ASP A 142 -3.44 2.78 -2.72
N GLY A 143 -4.72 3.04 -2.43
CA GLY A 143 -5.31 2.86 -1.11
C GLY A 143 -4.97 3.95 -0.10
N LYS A 144 -4.25 5.01 -0.47
CA LYS A 144 -3.92 6.14 0.42
C LYS A 144 -5.18 6.80 0.99
N ILE A 145 -6.20 6.96 0.16
CA ILE A 145 -7.55 7.35 0.58
C ILE A 145 -8.44 6.10 0.58
N SER A 146 -9.16 5.88 1.67
CA SER A 146 -10.00 4.69 1.85
C SER A 146 -11.45 4.91 1.41
N ALA A 147 -12.04 3.86 0.85
CA ALA A 147 -13.47 3.80 0.58
C ALA A 147 -14.32 3.92 1.86
N TRP A 148 -13.79 3.51 3.02
CA TRP A 148 -14.42 3.74 4.32
C TRP A 148 -14.79 5.21 4.48
N LEU A 149 -13.85 6.12 4.22
CA LEU A 149 -14.06 7.56 4.36
C LEU A 149 -14.90 8.12 3.20
N VAL A 150 -14.47 7.88 1.96
CA VAL A 150 -15.08 8.52 0.77
C VAL A 150 -16.56 8.18 0.60
N LEU A 151 -16.95 6.93 0.88
CA LEU A 151 -18.34 6.48 0.75
C LEU A 151 -19.20 6.85 1.97
N ASN A 152 -18.63 7.47 3.02
CA ASN A 152 -19.36 7.85 4.23
C ASN A 152 -19.28 9.35 4.58
N CYS A 153 -18.60 10.18 3.78
CA CYS A 153 -18.63 11.65 3.91
C CYS A 153 -19.33 12.33 2.72
N ALA A 154 -19.76 13.59 2.90
CA ALA A 154 -20.53 14.32 1.89
C ALA A 154 -19.65 14.77 0.71
N SER A 155 -18.53 15.43 1.00
CA SER A 155 -17.58 15.91 -0.02
C SER A 155 -16.93 14.76 -0.79
N GLY A 156 -16.69 13.61 -0.15
CA GLY A 156 -16.16 12.42 -0.82
C GLY A 156 -17.13 11.87 -1.87
N LYS A 157 -18.43 11.81 -1.55
CA LYS A 157 -19.48 11.41 -2.50
C LYS A 157 -19.66 12.43 -3.62
N GLU A 158 -19.61 13.72 -3.30
CA GLU A 158 -19.69 14.80 -4.28
C GLU A 158 -18.48 14.80 -5.23
N MET A 159 -17.30 14.46 -4.72
CA MET A 159 -16.09 14.31 -5.52
C MET A 159 -16.21 13.10 -6.45
N LEU A 160 -16.67 11.95 -5.95
CA LEU A 160 -16.88 10.76 -6.77
C LEU A 160 -17.89 10.97 -7.91
N SER A 161 -18.92 11.79 -7.71
CA SER A 161 -19.90 12.08 -8.78
C SER A 161 -19.32 12.86 -9.95
N LYS A 162 -18.12 13.44 -9.79
CA LYS A 162 -17.39 14.16 -10.83
C LYS A 162 -16.43 13.25 -11.61
N PHE A 163 -16.28 11.97 -11.23
CA PHE A 163 -15.41 11.03 -11.94
C PHE A 163 -15.97 10.68 -13.31
N ASN A 164 -15.08 10.59 -14.30
CA ASN A 164 -15.43 10.03 -15.61
C ASN A 164 -15.31 8.50 -15.63
N ASP A 165 -15.75 7.87 -16.73
CA ASP A 165 -15.75 6.40 -16.86
C ASP A 165 -14.36 5.76 -16.73
N GLU A 166 -13.31 6.43 -17.21
CA GLU A 166 -11.93 5.95 -17.09
C GLU A 166 -11.47 5.93 -15.63
N GLN A 167 -11.70 7.03 -14.90
CA GLN A 167 -11.37 7.15 -13.48
C GLN A 167 -12.17 6.15 -12.64
N LEU A 168 -13.46 5.95 -12.95
CA LEU A 168 -14.30 4.93 -12.32
C LEU A 168 -13.75 3.53 -12.59
N GLY A 169 -13.31 3.25 -13.83
CA GLY A 169 -12.68 1.98 -14.20
C GLY A 169 -11.41 1.70 -13.39
N ILE A 170 -10.56 2.72 -13.19
CA ILE A 170 -9.31 2.60 -12.41
C ILE A 170 -9.59 2.25 -10.95
N VAL A 171 -10.57 2.90 -10.32
CA VAL A 171 -10.86 2.70 -8.89
C VAL A 171 -11.82 1.55 -8.59
N TYR A 172 -12.46 0.96 -9.61
CA TYR A 172 -13.51 -0.04 -9.42
C TYR A 172 -13.06 -1.23 -8.55
N SER A 173 -11.83 -1.70 -8.74
CA SER A 173 -11.30 -2.87 -8.02
C SER A 173 -11.23 -2.65 -6.50
N VAL A 174 -10.96 -1.42 -6.06
CA VAL A 174 -10.84 -1.01 -4.66
C VAL A 174 -12.14 -0.38 -4.12
N MET A 175 -12.98 0.20 -4.98
CA MET A 175 -14.25 0.87 -4.66
C MET A 175 -15.49 0.03 -4.98
N ASP A 176 -15.34 -1.26 -5.24
CA ASP A 176 -16.41 -2.21 -5.59
C ASP A 176 -17.68 -2.01 -4.72
N PRO A 177 -18.77 -1.49 -5.32
CA PRO A 177 -19.98 -1.13 -4.57
C PRO A 177 -20.62 -2.32 -3.86
N GLN A 178 -20.54 -3.54 -4.43
CA GLN A 178 -21.14 -4.72 -3.83
C GLN A 178 -20.38 -5.14 -2.57
N HIS A 179 -19.05 -5.11 -2.64
CA HIS A 179 -18.18 -5.38 -1.49
C HIS A 179 -18.44 -4.39 -0.35
N TRP A 180 -18.43 -3.10 -0.66
CA TRP A 180 -18.58 -2.05 0.36
C TRP A 180 -19.98 -1.98 0.95
N ALA A 181 -21.04 -2.18 0.15
CA ALA A 181 -22.40 -2.26 0.67
C ALA A 181 -22.54 -3.42 1.69
N LEU A 182 -21.99 -4.59 1.38
CA LEU A 182 -21.98 -5.73 2.30
C LEU A 182 -21.13 -5.46 3.54
N ARG A 183 -19.96 -4.85 3.37
CA ARG A 183 -19.05 -4.51 4.47
C ARG A 183 -19.70 -3.54 5.44
N PHE A 184 -20.30 -2.46 4.95
CA PHE A 184 -21.01 -1.48 5.77
C PHE A 184 -22.20 -2.09 6.51
N LYS A 185 -22.97 -2.97 5.86
CA LYS A 185 -24.07 -3.69 6.50
C LYS A 185 -23.61 -4.59 7.65
N ARG A 186 -22.42 -5.20 7.54
CA ARG A 186 -21.83 -6.07 8.57
C ARG A 186 -21.15 -5.30 9.70
N SER A 187 -20.80 -4.03 9.48
CA SER A 187 -20.02 -3.18 10.37
C SER A 187 -20.75 -1.86 10.66
N PRO A 188 -21.99 -1.87 11.21
CA PRO A 188 -22.76 -0.63 11.41
C PRO A 188 -22.08 0.33 12.40
N VAL A 189 -21.41 -0.19 13.44
CA VAL A 189 -20.68 0.64 14.42
C VAL A 189 -19.52 1.38 13.74
N ASP A 190 -18.76 0.68 12.90
CA ASP A 190 -17.65 1.29 12.15
C ASP A 190 -18.18 2.38 11.20
N VAL A 191 -19.33 2.16 10.56
CA VAL A 191 -19.95 3.15 9.67
C VAL A 191 -20.32 4.43 10.42
N GLU A 192 -20.94 4.31 11.60
CA GLU A 192 -21.30 5.47 12.42
C GLU A 192 -20.05 6.21 12.92
N LEU A 193 -19.00 5.48 13.32
CA LEU A 193 -17.72 6.09 13.68
C LEU A 193 -17.15 6.95 12.53
N VAL A 194 -17.14 6.44 11.30
CA VAL A 194 -16.63 7.23 10.15
C VAL A 194 -17.48 8.46 9.90
N LYS A 195 -18.81 8.34 9.95
CA LYS A 195 -19.71 9.47 9.74
C LYS A 195 -19.50 10.55 10.81
N GLU A 196 -19.33 10.15 12.08
CA GLU A 196 -19.05 11.07 13.16
C GLU A 196 -17.72 11.80 12.96
N ILE A 197 -16.67 11.08 12.56
CA ILE A 197 -15.36 11.66 12.23
C ILE A 197 -15.50 12.64 11.07
N ALA A 198 -16.16 12.23 9.98
CA ALA A 198 -16.37 13.06 8.80
C ALA A 198 -17.14 14.35 9.15
N GLN A 199 -18.20 14.25 9.94
CA GLN A 199 -18.98 15.40 10.38
C GLN A 199 -18.15 16.35 11.23
N LYS A 200 -17.40 15.84 12.23
CA LYS A 200 -16.52 16.66 13.08
C LYS A 200 -15.38 17.32 12.29
N ALA A 201 -14.90 16.64 11.26
CA ALA A 201 -13.88 17.14 10.35
C ALA A 201 -14.41 18.09 9.25
N ASN A 202 -15.74 18.26 9.16
CA ASN A 202 -16.41 19.04 8.11
C ASN A 202 -16.12 18.52 6.68
N LEU A 203 -16.17 17.18 6.52
CA LEU A 203 -16.00 16.43 5.27
C LEU A 203 -17.34 16.06 4.63
#